data_AF-A0A938RWH1-F1
#
_entry.id   AF-A0A938RWH1-F1
#
_cell.length_a   1.000
_cell.length_b   1.000
_cell.length_c   1.000
_cell.angle_alpha   90.00
_cell.angle_beta   90.00
_cell.angle_gamma   90.00
#
_symmetry.space_group_name_H-M   'P 1'
#
loop_
_entity.id
_entity.type
_entity.pdbx_description
1 polymer ?
#
loop_
_entity_poly.entity_id
_entity_poly.type
_entity_poly.pdbx_seq_one_letter_code
_entity_poly.pdbx_strand_id
1 'polypeptide(L)'
;MPRHAVSVLDLAHELGLAERTVRRLVAAGRIPVVRVGRRVLVLRDAALAALHVAAAGGLAAALTAARLELAREIARRAAIDAVELAELVATRDAIESALLALEAEAAS
;
A
#
# COMPACT_ATOMS: atom_id res chain seq x y z
N MET A 1 -35.78 -11.55 -15.20
CA MET A 1 -34.36 -11.16 -15.04
C MET A 1 -34.18 -9.77 -15.62
N PRO A 2 -34.02 -8.70 -14.82
CA PRO A 2 -33.77 -7.40 -15.41
C PRO A 2 -32.29 -7.30 -15.80
N ARG A 3 -31.98 -7.47 -17.09
CA ARG A 3 -30.69 -7.07 -17.66
C ARG A 3 -30.76 -5.58 -17.94
N HIS A 4 -30.46 -4.74 -16.96
CA HIS A 4 -30.49 -3.29 -17.14
C HIS A 4 -29.18 -2.83 -17.80
N ALA A 5 -29.14 -3.00 -19.12
CA ALA A 5 -28.14 -2.37 -19.96
C ALA A 5 -28.43 -0.86 -20.01
N VAL A 6 -27.51 -0.04 -19.52
CA VAL A 6 -27.66 1.42 -19.40
C VAL A 6 -26.73 2.14 -20.37
N SER A 7 -27.01 3.40 -20.70
CA SER A 7 -26.08 4.18 -21.50
C SER A 7 -24.85 4.56 -20.66
N VAL A 8 -23.79 4.98 -21.36
CA VAL A 8 -22.58 5.51 -20.69
C VAL A 8 -22.88 6.76 -19.87
N LEU A 9 -23.81 7.59 -20.34
CA LEU A 9 -24.22 8.82 -19.65
C LEU A 9 -25.00 8.48 -18.38
N ASP A 10 -25.98 7.57 -18.46
CA ASP A 10 -26.77 7.15 -17.29
C ASP A 10 -25.87 6.51 -16.23
N LEU A 11 -24.94 5.65 -16.65
CA LEU A 11 -23.96 5.05 -15.75
C LEU A 11 -23.07 6.11 -15.09
N ALA A 12 -22.65 7.14 -15.84
CA ALA A 12 -21.86 8.23 -15.29
C ALA A 12 -22.63 9.00 -14.21
N HIS A 13 -23.90 9.30 -14.45
CA HIS A 13 -24.77 9.95 -13.47
C HIS A 13 -25.00 9.08 -12.23
N GLU A 14 -25.29 7.78 -12.41
CA GLU A 14 -25.48 6.85 -11.29
C GLU A 14 -24.23 6.70 -10.42
N LEU A 15 -23.04 6.70 -11.03
CA LEU A 15 -21.77 6.55 -10.33
C LEU A 15 -21.20 7.88 -9.81
N GLY A 16 -21.82 9.02 -10.11
CA GLY A 16 -21.25 10.33 -9.80
C GLY A 16 -19.92 10.61 -10.50
N LEU A 17 -19.68 9.99 -11.66
CA LEU A 17 -18.44 10.12 -12.43
C LEU A 17 -18.65 11.03 -13.63
N ALA A 18 -17.56 11.65 -14.09
CA ALA A 18 -17.57 12.32 -15.39
C ALA A 18 -17.76 11.29 -16.52
N GLU A 19 -18.60 11.60 -17.52
CA GLU A 19 -18.83 10.73 -18.68
C GLU A 19 -17.53 10.35 -19.40
N ARG A 20 -16.58 11.29 -19.50
CA ARG A 20 -15.24 11.06 -20.06
C ARG A 20 -14.47 9.96 -19.32
N THR A 21 -14.62 9.89 -18.00
CA THR A 21 -14.00 8.84 -17.17
C THR A 21 -14.60 7.48 -17.49
N VAL A 22 -15.93 7.39 -17.60
CA VAL A 22 -16.62 6.13 -17.95
C VAL A 22 -16.24 5.69 -19.36
N ARG A 23 -16.21 6.60 -20.33
CA ARG A 23 -15.74 6.30 -21.71
C ARG A 23 -14.31 5.79 -21.73
N ARG A 24 -13.41 6.36 -20.92
CA ARG A 24 -12.02 5.88 -20.80
C ARG A 24 -11.96 4.47 -20.22
N LEU A 25 -12.77 4.17 -19.20
CA LEU A 25 -12.83 2.83 -18.60
C LEU A 25 -13.37 1.79 -19.58
N VAL A 26 -14.39 2.14 -20.37
CA VAL A 26 -14.90 1.28 -21.46
C VAL A 26 -13.83 1.08 -22.53
N ALA A 27 -13.15 2.15 -22.98
CA ALA A 27 -12.09 2.06 -23.99
C ALA A 27 -10.90 1.22 -23.51
N ALA A 28 -10.58 1.27 -22.22
CA ALA A 28 -9.54 0.47 -21.59
C ALA A 28 -9.97 -0.99 -21.32
N GLY A 29 -11.19 -1.40 -21.71
CA GLY A 29 -11.71 -2.74 -21.46
C GLY A 29 -11.99 -3.06 -19.98
N ARG A 30 -12.00 -2.03 -19.11
CA ARG A 30 -12.21 -2.19 -17.67
C ARG A 30 -13.69 -2.33 -17.31
N ILE A 31 -14.60 -1.96 -18.20
CA ILE A 31 -16.04 -2.10 -18.04
C ILE A 31 -16.60 -2.89 -19.23
N PRO A 32 -17.32 -3.99 -19.00
CA PRO A 32 -17.91 -4.78 -20.07
C PRO A 32 -19.08 -4.03 -20.72
N VAL A 33 -19.12 -4.05 -22.06
CA VAL A 33 -20.14 -3.38 -22.85
C VAL A 33 -20.77 -4.32 -23.88
N VAL A 34 -22.02 -4.03 -24.21
CA VAL A 34 -22.77 -4.67 -25.28
C VAL A 34 -23.01 -3.64 -26.37
N ARG A 35 -22.66 -3.98 -27.61
CA ARG A 35 -22.95 -3.15 -28.77
C ARG A 35 -24.27 -3.61 -29.39
N VAL A 36 -25.23 -2.69 -29.48
CA VAL A 36 -26.52 -2.91 -30.17
C VAL A 36 -26.59 -1.93 -31.32
N GLY A 37 -26.25 -2.40 -32.53
CA GLY A 37 -26.05 -1.53 -33.70
C GLY A 37 -24.93 -0.52 -33.46
N ARG A 38 -25.26 0.78 -33.59
CA ARG A 38 -24.32 1.90 -33.33
C ARG A 38 -24.28 2.35 -31.86
N ARG A 39 -25.10 1.77 -30.98
CA ARG A 39 -25.18 2.16 -29.58
C ARG A 39 -24.30 1.25 -28.72
N VAL A 40 -23.58 1.85 -27.78
CA VAL A 40 -22.82 1.15 -26.74
C VAL A 40 -23.63 1.20 -25.46
N LEU A 41 -24.01 0.04 -24.95
CA LEU A 41 -24.69 -0.11 -23.67
C LEU A 41 -23.77 -0.81 -22.68
N VAL A 42 -23.87 -0.42 -21.42
CA VAL A 42 -23.10 -1.00 -20.34
C VAL A 42 -23.99 -1.90 -19.51
N LEU A 43 -23.54 -3.13 -19.24
CA LEU A 43 -24.23 -4.00 -18.30
C LEU A 43 -23.94 -3.51 -16.89
N ARG A 44 -24.94 -2.89 -16.26
CA ARG A 44 -24.80 -2.21 -14.97
C ARG A 44 -24.09 -3.04 -13.90
N ASP A 45 -24.59 -4.25 -13.64
CA ASP A 45 -24.05 -5.09 -12.56
C ASP A 45 -22.61 -5.54 -12.85
N ALA A 46 -22.30 -5.81 -14.11
CA ALA A 46 -20.97 -6.19 -14.53
C ALA A 46 -19.98 -5.01 -14.47
N ALA A 47 -20.45 -3.78 -14.72
CA ALA A 47 -19.67 -2.57 -14.52
C ALA A 47 -19.36 -2.32 -13.03
N LEU A 48 -20.36 -2.46 -12.15
CA LEU A 48 -20.19 -2.34 -10.71
C LEU A 48 -19.21 -3.39 -10.16
N ALA A 49 -19.36 -4.65 -10.59
CA ALA A 49 -18.43 -5.71 -10.22
C ALA A 49 -16.99 -5.41 -10.66
N ALA A 50 -16.80 -4.93 -11.88
CA ALA A 50 -15.48 -4.59 -12.39
C ALA A 50 -14.84 -3.41 -11.64
N LEU A 51 -15.63 -2.40 -11.25
CA LEU A 51 -15.16 -1.27 -10.45
C LEU A 51 -14.78 -1.69 -9.03
N HIS A 52 -15.54 -2.58 -8.39
CA HIS A 52 -15.18 -3.12 -7.08
C HIS A 52 -13.86 -3.90 -7.11
N VAL A 53 -13.64 -4.73 -8.13
CA VAL A 53 -12.37 -5.46 -8.29
C VAL A 53 -11.20 -4.49 -8.49
N ALA A 54 -11.38 -3.45 -9.29
CA ALA A 54 -10.34 -2.44 -9.51
C ALA A 54 -10.01 -1.67 -8.21
N ALA A 55 -11.03 -1.30 -7.42
CA ALA A 55 -10.84 -0.64 -6.13
C ALA A 55 -10.10 -1.55 -5.13
N ALA A 56 -10.45 -2.84 -5.07
CA ALA A 56 -9.78 -3.82 -4.23
C ALA A 56 -8.29 -3.98 -4.60
N GLY A 57 -7.98 -4.02 -5.91
CA GLY A 57 -6.60 -4.08 -6.39
C GLY A 57 -5.78 -2.83 -6.02
N GLY A 58 -6.37 -1.64 -6.14
CA GLY A 58 -5.74 -0.38 -5.73
C GLY A 58 -5.47 -0.32 -4.23
N LEU A 59 -6.45 -0.74 -3.41
CA LEU A 59 -6.30 -0.81 -1.95
C LEU A 59 -5.22 -1.82 -1.53
N ALA A 60 -5.19 -3.00 -2.14
CA ALA A 60 -4.17 -4.01 -1.86
C ALA A 60 -2.76 -3.48 -2.13
N ALA A 61 -2.55 -2.83 -3.28
CA ALA A 61 -1.27 -2.21 -3.62
C ALA A 61 -0.87 -1.11 -2.63
N ALA A 62 -1.80 -0.25 -2.21
CA ALA A 62 -1.55 0.79 -1.22
C ALA A 62 -1.18 0.21 0.16
N LEU A 63 -1.89 -0.83 0.60
CA LEU A 63 -1.58 -1.54 1.85
C LEU A 63 -0.21 -2.21 1.80
N THR A 64 0.16 -2.83 0.67
CA THR A 64 1.50 -3.40 0.47
C THR A 64 2.57 -2.33 0.58
N ALA A 65 2.38 -1.17 -0.06
CA ALA A 65 3.33 -0.06 0.02
C ALA A 65 3.46 0.49 1.46
N ALA A 66 2.33 0.70 2.15
CA ALA A 66 2.32 1.16 3.54
C ALA A 66 3.02 0.17 4.48
N ARG A 67 2.79 -1.13 4.28
CA ARG A 67 3.45 -2.19 5.07
C ARG A 67 4.95 -2.23 4.84
N LEU A 68 5.40 -2.01 3.60
CA LEU A 68 6.83 -1.93 3.29
C LEU A 68 7.49 -0.72 3.94
N GLU A 69 6.81 0.43 3.92
CA GLU A 69 7.33 1.65 4.57
C GLU A 69 7.43 1.48 6.09
N LEU A 70 6.41 0.90 6.72
CA LEU A 70 6.45 0.58 8.14
C LEU A 70 7.62 -0.38 8.47
N ALA A 71 7.85 -1.41 7.64
CA ALA A 71 8.96 -2.34 7.85
C ALA A 71 10.34 -1.65 7.76
N ARG A 72 10.49 -0.68 6.85
CA ARG A 72 11.72 0.12 6.76
C ARG A 72 11.94 0.98 8.00
N GLU A 73 10.89 1.60 8.52
CA GLU A 73 11.00 2.44 9.71
C GLU A 73 11.34 1.60 10.96
N ILE A 74 10.73 0.42 11.09
CA ILE A 74 11.09 -0.54 12.15
C ILE A 74 12.57 -0.93 12.05
N ALA A 75 13.04 -1.27 10.83
CA ALA A 75 14.45 -1.61 10.61
C ALA A 75 15.40 -0.44 10.91
N ARG A 76 15.01 0.78 10.57
CA ARG A 76 15.79 2.00 10.86
C ARG A 76 15.93 2.23 12.37
N ARG A 77 14.83 2.11 13.12
CA ARG A 77 14.86 2.23 14.58
C ARG A 77 15.71 1.15 15.22
N ALA A 78 15.53 -0.11 14.81
CA ALA A 78 16.35 -1.21 15.32
C ALA A 78 17.85 -1.01 15.06
N ALA A 79 18.23 -0.38 13.93
CA ALA A 79 19.62 -0.04 13.65
C ALA A 79 20.16 1.05 14.59
N ILE A 80 19.35 2.05 14.93
CA ILE A 80 19.73 3.08 15.92
C ILE A 80 19.92 2.43 17.29
N ASP A 81 18.96 1.62 17.73
CA ASP A 81 19.01 0.93 19.02
C ASP A 81 20.26 0.02 19.14
N ALA A 82 20.64 -0.65 18.03
CA ALA A 82 21.83 -1.49 17.98
C ALA A 82 23.13 -0.69 18.09
N VAL A 83 23.18 0.52 17.53
CA VAL A 83 24.33 1.43 17.67
C VAL A 83 24.45 1.91 19.12
N GLU A 84 23.35 2.36 19.73
CA GLU A 84 23.34 2.77 21.13
C GLU A 84 23.79 1.64 22.06
N LEU A 85 23.32 0.41 21.83
CA LEU A 85 23.75 -0.75 22.61
C LEU A 85 25.26 -1.02 22.45
N ALA A 86 25.81 -0.90 21.25
CA ALA A 86 27.22 -1.11 21.00
C ALA A 86 28.10 -0.08 21.74
N GLU A 87 27.68 1.18 21.79
CA GLU A 87 28.37 2.23 22.54
C GLU A 87 28.36 1.95 24.06
N LEU A 88 27.22 1.49 24.59
CA LEU A 88 27.10 1.10 26.00
C LEU A 88 27.99 -0.10 26.34
N VAL A 89 28.04 -1.11 25.47
CA VAL A 89 28.91 -2.29 25.66
C VAL A 89 30.38 -1.88 25.66
N ALA A 90 30.82 -1.06 24.70
CA ALA A 90 32.19 -0.56 24.66
C ALA A 90 32.56 0.25 25.91
N THR A 91 31.64 1.07 26.41
CA THR A 91 31.82 1.84 27.64
C THR A 91 31.96 0.93 28.85
N ARG A 92 31.12 -0.10 28.97
CA ARG A 92 31.20 -1.10 30.05
C ARG A 92 32.56 -1.81 30.02
N ASP A 93 32.99 -2.28 28.86
CA ASP A 93 34.25 -3.03 28.71
C ASP A 93 35.48 -2.16 29.06
N ALA A 94 35.43 -0.86 28.74
CA ALA A 94 36.45 0.11 29.15
C ALA A 94 36.50 0.33 30.68
N ILE A 95 35.33 0.41 31.34
CA ILE A 95 35.25 0.53 32.80
C ILE A 95 35.80 -0.73 33.47
N GLU A 96 35.42 -1.92 32.99
CA GLU A 96 35.90 -3.19 33.51
C GLU A 96 37.43 -3.30 33.39
N SER A 97 37.98 -2.91 32.23
CA SER A 97 39.44 -2.86 32.02
C SER A 97 40.15 -1.91 32.99
N ALA A 98 39.57 -0.73 33.26
CA ALA A 98 40.13 0.24 34.19
C ALA A 98 40.09 -0.25 35.64
N LEU A 99 39.02 -0.92 36.05
CA LEU A 99 38.89 -1.52 37.38
C LEU A 99 39.94 -2.61 37.59
N LEU A 100 40.12 -3.49 36.61
CA LEU A 100 41.15 -4.54 36.66
C LEU A 100 42.57 -3.95 36.78
N ALA A 101 42.86 -2.85 36.08
CA ALA A 101 44.14 -2.16 36.19
C ALA A 101 44.37 -1.57 37.59
N LEU A 102 43.34 -0.93 38.17
CA LEU A 102 43.39 -0.39 39.53
C LEU A 102 43.58 -1.48 40.59
N GLU A 103 42.90 -2.63 40.44
CA GLU A 103 43.08 -3.77 41.33
C GLU A 103 44.51 -4.34 41.25
N ALA A 104 45.09 -4.40 40.04
CA ALA A 104 46.45 -4.85 39.84
C ALA A 104 47.48 -3.88 40.46
N GLU A 105 47.26 -2.56 40.34
CA GLU A 105 48.10 -1.55 41.00
C GLU A 105 48.00 -1.61 42.53
N ALA A 106 46.80 -1.83 43.07
CA ALA A 106 46.59 -1.94 44.52
C ALA A 106 47.17 -3.22 45.14
N ALA A 107 47.43 -4.25 44.32
CA ALA A 107 48.05 -5.51 44.74
C ALA A 107 49.60 -5.51 44.62
N SER A 108 50.19 -4.45 44.07
CA SER A 108 51.64 -4.23 43.96
C SER A 108 52.18 -3.38 45.11
#